data_AF-A0A7W0SWU1-F1
#
_entry.id   AF-A0A7W0SWU1-F1
#
_cell.length_a   1.000
_cell.length_b   1.000
_cell.length_c   1.000
_cell.angle_alpha   90.00
_cell.angle_beta   90.00
_cell.angle_gamma   90.00
#
_symmetry.space_group_name_H-M   'P 1'
#
loop_
_entity.id
_entity.type
_entity.pdbx_description
1 polymer ?
#
loop_
_entity_poly.entity_id
_entity_poly.type
_entity_poly.pdbx_seq_one_letter_code
_entity_poly.pdbx_strand_id
1 'polypeptide(L)'
;MGYFGFTYFEENADSLKALEIDNGEGCVAPSVETAQDGSYAPLSRPLFIYLSDKATERPEVTDFVNFYIENIDDIVTEAQYVPLTDEQKATLAEDFEALTS
;
A
#
# COMPACT_ATOMS: atom_id res chain seq x y z
N MET A 1 22.14 -3.64 -11.46
CA MET A 1 21.21 -3.98 -10.37
C MET A 1 20.65 -2.67 -9.84
N GLY A 2 19.34 -2.58 -9.64
CA GLY A 2 18.65 -1.37 -9.20
C GLY A 2 17.32 -1.71 -8.55
N TYR A 3 16.73 -0.73 -7.87
CA TYR A 3 15.46 -0.86 -7.17
C TYR A 3 14.39 -0.10 -7.96
N PHE A 4 13.25 -0.75 -8.19
CA PHE A 4 12.13 -0.20 -8.95
C PHE A 4 10.82 -0.56 -8.26
N GLY A 5 9.74 0.18 -8.56
CA GLY A 5 8.39 -0.21 -8.16
C GLY A 5 7.99 -1.53 -8.82
N PHE A 6 7.17 -2.33 -8.16
CA PHE A 6 6.75 -3.65 -8.65
C PHE A 6 6.09 -3.57 -10.03
N THR A 7 5.22 -2.58 -10.24
CA THR A 7 4.53 -2.34 -11.52
C THR A 7 5.50 -2.10 -12.68
N TYR A 8 6.62 -1.44 -12.43
CA TYR A 8 7.64 -1.25 -13.48
C TYR A 8 8.25 -2.58 -13.92
N PHE A 9 8.42 -3.53 -12.99
CA PHE A 9 8.83 -4.89 -13.34
C PHE A 9 7.73 -5.61 -14.14
N GLU A 10 6.46 -5.51 -13.74
CA GLU A 10 5.35 -6.14 -14.45
C GLU A 10 5.25 -5.67 -15.92
N GLU A 11 5.43 -4.37 -16.16
CA GLU A 11 5.41 -3.79 -17.51
C GLU A 11 6.64 -4.17 -18.36
N ASN A 12 7.74 -4.60 -17.75
CA ASN A 12 9.03 -4.84 -18.40
C ASN A 12 9.59 -6.25 -18.13
N ALA A 13 8.73 -7.21 -17.78
CA ALA A 13 9.13 -8.56 -17.36
C ALA A 13 9.93 -9.32 -18.43
N ASP A 14 9.77 -8.97 -19.71
CA ASP A 14 10.54 -9.53 -20.83
C ASP A 14 12.02 -9.09 -20.83
N SER A 15 12.31 -7.93 -20.25
CA SER A 15 13.66 -7.31 -20.25
C SER A 15 14.32 -7.28 -18.87
N LEU A 16 13.54 -7.50 -17.81
CA LEU A 16 13.98 -7.43 -16.43
C LEU A 16 13.88 -8.79 -15.75
N LYS A 17 14.83 -9.06 -14.87
CA LYS A 17 14.79 -10.23 -13.99
C LYS A 17 14.52 -9.78 -12.57
N ALA A 18 13.39 -10.19 -12.02
CA ALA A 18 13.13 -10.09 -10.58
C ALA A 18 14.09 -10.98 -9.79
N LEU A 19 14.54 -10.49 -8.64
CA LEU A 19 15.38 -11.23 -7.71
C LEU A 19 14.54 -11.64 -6.51
N GLU A 20 14.73 -12.87 -6.05
CA GLU A 20 14.22 -13.30 -4.76
C GLU A 20 15.10 -12.71 -3.65
N ILE A 21 14.48 -12.38 -2.52
CA ILE A 21 15.17 -11.79 -1.37
C ILE A 21 15.07 -12.76 -0.21
N ASP A 22 16.22 -13.03 0.42
CA ASP A 22 16.30 -13.79 1.67
C ASP A 22 16.56 -12.83 2.82
N ASN A 23 15.65 -12.79 3.78
CA ASN A 23 15.74 -11.98 5.00
C ASN A 23 15.88 -12.85 6.26
N GLY A 24 16.38 -14.09 6.12
CA GLY A 24 16.63 -15.03 7.22
C GLY A 24 15.68 -16.22 7.27
N GLU A 25 14.62 -16.23 6.45
CA GLU A 25 13.59 -17.29 6.40
C GLU A 25 13.55 -18.01 5.03
N GLY A 26 14.53 -17.73 4.16
CA GLY A 26 14.61 -18.26 2.80
C GLY A 26 14.24 -17.22 1.74
N CYS A 27 14.49 -17.57 0.49
CA CYS A 27 14.24 -16.71 -0.66
C CYS A 27 12.73 -16.55 -0.93
N VAL A 28 12.27 -15.30 -0.98
CA VAL A 28 10.89 -14.93 -1.37
C VAL A 28 10.93 -14.14 -2.67
N ALA A 29 10.13 -14.53 -3.65
CA ALA A 29 9.97 -13.82 -4.91
C ALA A 29 9.00 -12.63 -4.77
N PRO A 30 9.17 -11.54 -5.52
CA PRO A 30 8.19 -10.45 -5.51
C PRO A 30 6.89 -10.86 -6.21
N SER A 31 5.77 -10.59 -5.55
CA SER A 31 4.41 -10.75 -6.06
C SER A 31 3.45 -9.84 -5.31
N VAL A 32 2.22 -9.69 -5.81
CA VAL A 32 1.13 -8.99 -5.10
C VAL A 32 0.91 -9.60 -3.72
N GLU A 33 0.82 -10.93 -3.62
CA GLU A 33 0.58 -11.65 -2.37
C GLU A 33 1.70 -11.39 -1.35
N THR A 34 2.96 -11.60 -1.76
CA THR A 34 4.13 -11.42 -0.87
C THR A 34 4.36 -9.95 -0.48
N ALA A 35 3.81 -9.01 -1.25
CA ALA A 35 3.84 -7.59 -0.92
C ALA A 35 2.72 -7.22 0.07
N GLN A 36 1.54 -7.81 -0.09
CA GLN A 36 0.38 -7.60 0.80
C GLN A 36 0.60 -8.20 2.19
N ASP A 37 1.17 -9.40 2.27
CA ASP A 37 1.42 -10.09 3.55
C ASP A 37 2.74 -9.69 4.23
N GLY A 38 3.58 -8.92 3.53
CA GLY A 38 4.86 -8.42 4.04
C GLY A 38 6.01 -9.44 4.03
N SER A 39 5.83 -10.63 3.44
CA SER A 39 6.86 -11.67 3.34
C SER A 39 8.00 -11.30 2.38
N TYR A 40 7.78 -10.41 1.41
CA TYR A 40 8.84 -9.87 0.55
C TYR A 40 9.66 -8.76 1.26
N ALA A 41 10.20 -9.09 2.43
CA ALA A 41 10.95 -8.17 3.27
C ALA A 41 12.43 -8.06 2.83
N PRO A 42 13.06 -6.87 2.99
CA PRO A 42 12.52 -5.61 3.50
C PRO A 42 11.99 -4.68 2.38
N LEU A 43 11.68 -5.21 1.20
CA LEU A 43 11.40 -4.40 0.01
C LEU A 43 9.91 -4.16 -0.25
N SER A 44 9.01 -4.88 0.45
CA SER A 44 7.60 -4.51 0.60
C SER A 44 7.45 -3.47 1.73
N ARG A 45 6.68 -2.41 1.49
CA ARG A 45 6.35 -1.41 2.53
C ARG A 45 4.90 -0.95 2.41
N PRO A 46 4.18 -0.79 3.53
CA PRO A 46 2.91 -0.08 3.52
C PRO A 46 3.12 1.41 3.21
N LEU A 47 2.14 2.03 2.58
CA LEU A 47 2.07 3.48 2.37
C LEU A 47 0.98 4.06 3.26
N PHE A 48 1.29 5.16 3.94
CA PHE A 48 0.39 5.81 4.86
C PHE A 48 0.15 7.27 4.46
N ILE A 49 -1.07 7.74 4.67
CA ILE A 49 -1.37 9.17 4.75
C ILE A 49 -1.32 9.58 6.23
N TYR A 50 -0.71 10.73 6.51
CA TYR A 50 -0.57 11.23 7.88
C TYR A 50 -1.47 12.43 8.10
N LEU A 51 -2.48 12.24 8.93
CA LEU A 51 -3.33 13.33 9.40
C LEU A 51 -2.89 13.77 10.79
N SER A 52 -2.95 15.07 11.03
CA SER A 52 -2.80 15.63 12.38
C SER A 52 -4.17 15.79 13.02
N ASP A 53 -4.25 15.64 14.34
CA ASP A 53 -5.48 15.84 15.12
C ASP A 53 -6.10 17.21 14.85
N LYS A 54 -5.27 18.25 14.73
CA LYS A 54 -5.77 19.59 14.40
C LYS A 54 -6.40 19.67 12.99
N ALA A 55 -5.94 18.85 12.06
CA ALA A 55 -6.50 18.83 10.71
C ALA A 55 -7.88 18.20 10.68
N THR A 56 -8.18 17.22 11.55
CA THR A 56 -9.49 16.55 11.61
C THR A 56 -10.59 17.45 12.18
N GLU A 57 -10.24 18.53 12.88
CA GLU A 57 -11.20 19.58 13.29
C GLU A 57 -11.84 20.33 12.11
N ARG A 58 -11.26 20.21 10.89
CA ARG A 58 -11.75 20.87 9.68
C ARG A 58 -12.61 19.90 8.86
N PRO A 59 -13.92 20.18 8.68
CA PRO A 59 -14.82 19.29 7.94
C PRO A 59 -14.34 18.95 6.53
N GLU A 60 -13.73 19.91 5.81
CA GLU A 60 -13.24 19.67 4.46
C GLU A 60 -12.09 18.64 4.39
N VAL A 61 -11.34 18.47 5.50
CA VAL A 61 -10.28 17.46 5.58
C VAL A 61 -10.90 16.09 5.81
N THR A 62 -11.85 15.98 6.73
CA THR A 62 -12.52 14.71 7.02
C THR A 62 -13.31 14.24 5.81
N ASP A 63 -13.99 15.14 5.10
CA ASP A 63 -14.72 14.82 3.88
C ASP A 63 -13.79 14.31 2.77
N PHE A 64 -12.61 14.93 2.62
CA PHE A 64 -11.61 14.46 1.66
C PHE A 64 -11.09 13.06 2.00
N VAL A 65 -10.82 12.77 3.28
CA VAL A 65 -10.34 11.43 3.68
C VAL A 65 -11.44 10.38 3.56
N ASN A 66 -12.70 10.71 3.88
CA ASN A 66 -13.84 9.83 3.60
C ASN A 66 -13.91 9.50 2.10
N PHE A 67 -13.83 10.50 1.22
CA PHE A 67 -13.78 10.27 -0.22
C PHE A 67 -12.59 9.37 -0.62
N TYR A 68 -11.40 9.62 -0.06
CA TYR A 68 -10.22 8.80 -0.33
C TYR A 68 -10.42 7.33 0.08
N ILE A 69 -11.00 7.08 1.26
CA ILE A 69 -11.28 5.72 1.76
C ILE A 69 -12.36 5.03 0.92
N GLU A 70 -13.45 5.74 0.60
CA GLU A 70 -14.56 5.21 -0.21
C GLU A 70 -14.14 4.83 -1.64
N ASN A 71 -13.11 5.50 -2.17
CA ASN A 71 -12.63 5.31 -3.55
C ASN A 71 -11.23 4.66 -3.61
N ILE A 72 -10.78 4.03 -2.51
CA ILE A 72 -9.39 3.56 -2.37
C ILE A 72 -8.98 2.54 -3.44
N ASP A 73 -9.90 1.64 -3.82
CA ASP A 73 -9.63 0.58 -4.80
C ASP A 73 -9.31 1.17 -6.19
N ASP A 74 -10.08 2.18 -6.62
CA ASP A 74 -9.86 2.89 -7.90
C ASP A 74 -8.57 3.71 -7.85
N ILE A 75 -8.35 4.45 -6.76
CA ILE A 75 -7.17 5.32 -6.57
C ILE A 75 -5.89 4.49 -6.61
N VAL A 76 -5.85 3.35 -5.90
CA VAL A 76 -4.67 2.48 -5.83
C VAL A 76 -4.38 1.84 -7.19
N THR A 77 -5.43 1.43 -7.91
CA THR A 77 -5.31 0.88 -9.26
C THR A 77 -4.76 1.91 -10.24
N GLU A 78 -5.31 3.13 -10.26
CA GLU A 78 -4.86 4.20 -11.14
C GLU A 78 -3.43 4.64 -10.81
N ALA A 79 -3.08 4.68 -9.52
CA ALA A 79 -1.73 4.98 -9.07
C ALA A 79 -0.73 3.82 -9.27
N GLN A 80 -1.18 2.68 -9.80
CA GLN A 80 -0.37 1.49 -10.03
C GLN A 80 0.33 0.98 -8.75
N TYR A 81 -0.37 1.02 -7.61
CA TYR A 81 0.09 0.41 -6.37
C TYR A 81 -0.58 -0.97 -6.15
N VAL A 82 0.00 -1.74 -5.23
CA VAL A 82 -0.60 -3.01 -4.79
C VAL A 82 -1.89 -2.70 -4.02
N PRO A 83 -3.04 -3.28 -4.40
CA PRO A 83 -4.32 -3.04 -3.73
C PRO A 83 -4.31 -3.53 -2.29
N LEU A 84 -5.08 -2.86 -1.43
CA LEU A 84 -5.29 -3.28 -0.05
C LEU A 84 -6.16 -4.55 -0.03
N THR A 85 -5.91 -5.41 0.95
CA THR A 85 -6.84 -6.50 1.28
C THR A 85 -8.07 -5.96 1.99
N ASP A 86 -9.16 -6.74 2.05
CA ASP A 86 -10.36 -6.34 2.79
C ASP A 86 -10.08 -6.10 4.28
N GLU A 87 -9.17 -6.87 4.86
CA GLU A 87 -8.70 -6.67 6.24
C GLU A 87 -7.97 -5.33 6.41
N GLN A 88 -7.07 -5.00 5.49
CA GLN A 88 -6.36 -3.71 5.50
C GLN A 88 -7.30 -2.52 5.30
N LYS A 89 -8.34 -2.68 4.47
CA LYS A 89 -9.39 -1.66 4.29
C LYS A 89 -10.24 -1.48 5.56
N ALA A 90 -10.56 -2.57 6.26
CA ALA A 90 -11.25 -2.50 7.55
C ALA A 90 -10.41 -1.75 8.58
N THR A 91 -9.11 -2.08 8.71
CA THR A 91 -8.19 -1.36 9.61
C THR A 91 -8.09 0.13 9.25
N LEU A 92 -8.00 0.48 7.96
CA LEU A 92 -7.99 1.87 7.51
C LEU A 92 -9.24 2.65 7.97
N ALA A 93 -10.42 2.04 7.86
CA ALA A 93 -11.67 2.65 8.29
C ALA A 93 -11.72 2.81 9.82
N GLU A 94 -11.32 1.79 10.56
CA GLU A 94 -11.27 1.80 12.03
C GLU A 94 -10.29 2.87 12.56
N ASP A 95 -9.09 2.96 11.97
CA ASP A 95 -8.07 3.94 12.36
C ASP A 95 -8.55 5.38 12.12
N PHE A 96 -9.27 5.62 11.01
CA PHE A 96 -9.81 6.94 10.71
C PHE A 96 -11.01 7.32 11.61
N GLU A 97 -11.88 6.35 11.93
CA GLU A 97 -12.95 6.56 12.91
C GLU A 97 -12.37 6.93 14.28
N ALA A 98 -11.34 6.21 14.74
CA ALA A 98 -10.67 6.49 16.01
C ALA A 98 -9.99 7.87 16.06
N LEU A 99 -9.56 8.40 14.91
CA LEU A 99 -8.95 9.74 14.81
C LEU A 99 -9.99 10.88 14.78
N THR A 100 -11.24 10.57 14.46
CA THR A 100 -12.33 11.56 14.28
C THR A 100 -13.39 11.52 15.38
N SER A 101 -13.37 10.49 16.24
CA SER A 101 -14.18 10.35 17.46
C SER A 101 -13.68 11.22 18.61
#